data_AF-A0A942LIQ9-F1
#
_entry.id   AF-A0A942LIQ9-F1
#
_cell.length_a   1.000
_cell.length_b   1.000
_cell.length_c   1.000
_cell.angle_alpha   90.00
_cell.angle_beta   90.00
_cell.angle_gamma   90.00
#
_symmetry.space_group_name_H-M   'P 1'
#
loop_
_entity.id
_entity.type
_entity.pdbx_description
1 polymer ?
#
loop_
_entity_poly.entity_id
_entity_poly.type
_entity_poly.pdbx_seq_one_letter_code
_entity_poly.pdbx_strand_id
1 'polypeptide(L)'
;MQKSELFSVLKDIKQKSLEIGNQLNSNEVDPKSVNQIYDYRQKSLDKLDSMLKDENVKELIANNLEDWNGEMMEIQNLEKDNIKMLTDITNQMNRELKNQMKQKSLLIYSK
;
A
#
# COMPACT_ATOMS: atom_id res chain seq x y z
N MET A 1 6.13 23.32 15.87
CA MET A 1 6.36 21.89 16.12
C MET A 1 5.36 21.01 15.39
N GLN A 2 4.04 21.26 15.48
CA GLN A 2 3.00 20.43 14.84
C GLN A 2 3.09 20.32 13.30
N LYS A 3 3.52 21.39 12.59
CA LYS A 3 3.75 21.33 11.13
C LYS A 3 4.77 20.26 10.75
N SER A 4 5.92 20.19 11.40
CA SER A 4 6.94 19.19 11.03
C SER A 4 6.50 17.77 11.33
N GLU A 5 5.65 17.57 12.34
CA GLU A 5 5.14 16.25 12.69
C GLU A 5 4.11 15.72 11.68
N LEU A 6 3.16 16.55 11.24
CA LEU A 6 2.16 16.15 10.22
C LEU A 6 2.83 15.68 8.93
N PHE A 7 3.74 16.50 8.39
CA PHE A 7 4.44 16.18 7.16
C PHE A 7 5.43 15.01 7.33
N SER A 8 5.95 14.79 8.53
CA SER A 8 6.72 13.57 8.83
C SER A 8 5.85 12.32 8.72
N VAL A 9 4.62 12.35 9.27
CA VAL A 9 3.69 11.21 9.19
C VAL A 9 3.30 10.92 7.73
N LEU A 10 3.03 11.95 6.92
CA LEU A 10 2.76 11.78 5.49
C LEU A 10 3.94 11.15 4.76
N LYS A 11 5.17 11.60 5.05
CA LYS A 11 6.38 11.04 4.47
C LYS A 11 6.57 9.56 4.82
N ASP A 12 6.27 9.17 6.07
CA ASP A 12 6.32 7.78 6.49
C ASP A 12 5.30 6.93 5.72
N ILE A 13 4.05 7.41 5.58
CA ILE A 13 3.01 6.73 4.80
C ILE A 13 3.48 6.53 3.36
N LYS A 14 3.92 7.60 2.71
CA LYS A 14 4.42 7.60 1.33
C LYS A 14 5.59 6.63 1.15
N GLN A 15 6.56 6.64 2.06
CA GLN A 15 7.70 5.72 2.01
C GLN A 15 7.24 4.27 2.12
N LYS A 16 6.31 3.94 3.02
CA LYS A 16 5.79 2.58 3.15
C LYS A 16 4.94 2.15 1.96
N SER A 17 4.18 3.06 1.35
CA SER A 17 3.47 2.81 0.08
C SER A 17 4.44 2.49 -1.05
N LEU A 18 5.58 3.19 -1.14
CA LEU A 18 6.63 2.90 -2.12
C LEU A 18 7.32 1.55 -1.84
N GLU A 19 7.63 1.24 -0.58
CA GLU A 19 8.20 -0.05 -0.19
C GLU A 19 7.28 -1.21 -0.56
N ILE A 20 5.96 -1.07 -0.36
CA ILE A 20 4.97 -2.06 -0.82
C ILE A 20 5.06 -2.26 -2.33
N GLY A 21 5.02 -1.18 -3.12
CA GLY A 21 5.12 -1.28 -4.58
C GLY A 21 6.39 -1.97 -5.05
N ASN A 22 7.51 -1.67 -4.42
CA ASN A 22 8.80 -2.32 -4.72
C ASN A 22 8.77 -3.83 -4.41
N GLN A 23 8.14 -4.24 -3.31
CA GLN A 23 7.98 -5.65 -2.97
C GLN A 23 7.04 -6.36 -3.96
N LEU A 24 5.93 -5.73 -4.33
CA LEU A 24 4.97 -6.29 -5.29
C LEU A 24 5.58 -6.48 -6.68
N ASN A 25 6.50 -5.60 -7.08
CA ASN A 25 7.21 -5.69 -8.35
C ASN A 25 8.39 -6.68 -8.32
N SER A 26 8.69 -7.30 -7.17
CA SER A 26 9.77 -8.28 -7.07
C SER A 26 9.32 -9.66 -7.59
N ASN A 27 10.26 -10.40 -8.20
CA ASN A 27 10.00 -11.75 -8.71
C ASN A 27 9.69 -12.78 -7.62
N GLU A 28 10.03 -12.47 -6.35
CA GLU A 28 9.75 -13.29 -5.18
C GLU A 28 9.18 -12.42 -4.06
N VAL A 29 7.86 -12.24 -4.08
CA VAL A 29 7.15 -11.55 -3.00
C VAL A 29 7.20 -12.41 -1.74
N ASP A 30 7.85 -11.93 -0.67
CA ASP A 30 7.71 -12.53 0.66
C ASP A 30 6.46 -11.96 1.36
N PRO A 31 5.39 -12.75 1.56
CA PRO A 31 4.16 -12.24 2.17
C PRO A 31 4.37 -11.73 3.60
N LYS A 32 5.37 -12.25 4.34
CA LYS A 32 5.65 -11.81 5.71
C LYS A 32 6.28 -10.42 5.73
N SER A 33 7.23 -10.16 4.83
CA SER A 33 7.87 -8.83 4.72
C SER A 33 6.84 -7.78 4.31
N VAL A 34 5.97 -8.11 3.34
CA VAL A 34 4.89 -7.24 2.88
C VAL A 34 3.90 -6.92 4.01
N ASN A 35 3.46 -7.92 4.79
CA ASN A 35 2.60 -7.70 5.95
C ASN A 35 3.22 -6.76 6.99
N GLN A 36 4.52 -6.90 7.27
CA GLN A 36 5.19 -5.99 8.21
C GLN A 36 5.17 -4.54 7.72
N ILE A 37 5.38 -4.31 6.42
CA ILE A 37 5.34 -2.96 5.84
C ILE A 37 3.92 -2.37 5.96
N TYR A 38 2.88 -3.17 5.74
CA TYR A 38 1.49 -2.76 5.98
C TYR A 38 1.23 -2.39 7.45
N ASP A 39 1.71 -3.19 8.40
CA ASP A 39 1.54 -2.91 9.83
C ASP A 39 2.21 -1.58 10.24
N TYR A 40 3.42 -1.29 9.71
CA TYR A 40 4.07 -0.01 9.94
C TYR A 40 3.28 1.15 9.33
N ARG A 41 2.80 1.00 8.10
CA ARG A 41 1.99 2.02 7.42
C ARG A 41 0.69 2.29 8.17
N GLN A 42 0.05 1.24 8.69
CA GLN A 42 -1.21 1.37 9.44
C GLN A 42 -1.03 2.23 10.70
N LYS A 43 0.07 2.06 11.44
CA LYS A 43 0.37 2.92 12.60
C LYS A 43 0.49 4.40 12.22
N SER A 44 1.11 4.71 11.09
CA SER A 44 1.21 6.09 10.61
C SER A 44 -0.15 6.64 10.16
N LEU A 45 -1.00 5.81 9.55
CA LEU A 45 -2.38 6.17 9.19
C LEU A 45 -3.24 6.42 10.43
N ASP A 46 -3.14 5.58 11.45
CA ASP A 46 -3.87 5.75 12.71
C ASP A 46 -3.43 7.03 13.43
N LYS A 47 -2.13 7.33 13.39
CA LYS A 47 -1.59 8.59 13.91
C LYS A 47 -2.12 9.79 13.12
N LEU A 48 -2.15 9.70 11.79
CA LEU A 48 -2.73 10.75 10.94
C LEU A 48 -4.20 10.98 11.26
N ASP A 49 -5.01 9.92 11.37
CA ASP A 49 -6.43 10.00 11.74
C ASP A 49 -6.63 10.68 13.10
N SER A 50 -5.79 10.34 14.08
CA SER A 50 -5.80 11.01 15.38
C SER A 50 -5.45 12.49 15.28
N MET A 51 -4.47 12.86 14.44
CA MET A 51 -4.09 14.26 14.24
C MET A 51 -5.19 15.07 13.54
N LEU A 52 -5.91 14.45 12.58
CA LEU A 52 -7.00 15.10 11.84
C LEU A 52 -8.23 15.43 12.70
N LYS A 53 -8.29 14.92 13.94
CA LYS A 53 -9.32 15.27 14.94
C LYS A 53 -9.01 16.55 15.71
N ASP A 54 -7.78 17.07 15.61
CA ASP A 54 -7.35 18.33 16.26
C ASP A 54 -7.63 19.53 15.33
N GLU A 55 -8.35 20.53 15.82
CA GLU A 55 -8.71 21.70 15.01
C GLU A 55 -7.50 22.54 14.62
N ASN A 56 -6.43 22.55 15.44
CA ASN A 56 -5.19 23.24 15.09
C ASN A 56 -4.52 22.59 13.87
N VAL A 57 -4.64 21.26 13.74
CA VAL A 57 -4.11 20.52 12.58
C VAL A 57 -4.94 20.81 11.34
N LYS A 58 -6.27 20.91 11.46
CA LYS A 58 -7.14 21.30 10.33
C LYS A 58 -6.85 22.71 9.85
N GLU A 59 -6.66 23.66 10.77
CA GLU A 59 -6.29 25.04 10.42
C GLU A 59 -4.90 25.08 9.78
N LEU A 60 -3.95 24.30 10.28
CA LEU A 60 -2.64 24.15 9.66
C LEU A 60 -2.75 23.61 8.21
N ILE A 61 -3.58 22.59 7.98
CA ILE A 61 -3.82 22.04 6.63
C ILE A 61 -4.44 23.10 5.73
N ALA A 62 -5.44 23.84 6.20
CA ALA A 62 -6.07 24.93 5.44
C ALA A 62 -5.05 26.01 5.03
N ASN A 63 -4.11 26.34 5.92
CA ASN A 63 -3.03 27.29 5.66
C ASN A 63 -1.91 26.76 4.74
N ASN A 64 -1.86 25.45 4.48
CA ASN A 64 -0.84 24.79 3.64
C ASN A 64 -1.49 23.83 2.64
N LEU A 65 -2.61 24.24 2.05
CA LEU A 65 -3.48 23.38 1.26
C LEU A 65 -2.77 22.80 0.03
N GLU A 66 -1.90 23.58 -0.62
CA GLU A 66 -1.15 23.17 -1.80
C GLU A 66 -0.18 22.01 -1.47
N ASP A 67 0.67 22.19 -0.45
CA ASP A 67 1.60 21.16 0.02
C ASP A 67 0.86 19.89 0.46
N TRP A 68 -0.24 20.07 1.20
CA TRP A 68 -1.09 18.95 1.64
C TRP A 68 -1.66 18.17 0.45
N ASN A 69 -2.25 18.88 -0.52
CA ASN A 69 -2.82 18.26 -1.70
C ASN A 69 -1.76 17.56 -2.55
N GLY A 70 -0.56 18.14 -2.67
CA GLY A 70 0.57 17.53 -3.37
C GLY A 70 0.96 16.19 -2.76
N GLU A 71 1.24 16.16 -1.46
CA GLU A 71 1.62 14.93 -0.76
C GLU A 71 0.51 13.87 -0.78
N MET A 72 -0.75 14.28 -0.56
CA MET A 72 -1.89 13.36 -0.59
C MET A 72 -2.12 12.77 -1.99
N MET A 73 -1.95 13.57 -3.05
CA MET A 73 -2.09 13.09 -4.43
C MET A 73 -1.02 12.07 -4.77
N GLU A 74 0.22 12.29 -4.35
CA GLU A 74 1.31 11.32 -4.54
C GLU A 74 1.03 10.00 -3.82
N ILE A 75 0.59 10.06 -2.55
CA ILE A 75 0.18 8.87 -1.80
C ILE A 75 -0.95 8.14 -2.53
N GLN A 76 -1.98 8.86 -2.98
CA GLN A 76 -3.11 8.26 -3.70
C GLN A 76 -2.69 7.57 -5.01
N ASN A 77 -1.76 8.15 -5.75
CA ASN A 77 -1.24 7.56 -6.97
C ASN A 77 -0.47 6.26 -6.68
N LEU A 78 0.38 6.25 -5.65
CA LEU A 78 1.09 5.04 -5.21
C LEU A 78 0.12 3.94 -4.78
N GLU A 79 -0.93 4.27 -4.02
CA GLU A 79 -1.95 3.28 -3.62
C GLU A 79 -2.69 2.70 -4.82
N LYS A 80 -3.05 3.54 -5.79
CA LYS A 80 -3.72 3.09 -7.01
C LYS A 80 -2.86 2.12 -7.81
N ASP A 81 -1.56 2.41 -7.93
CA ASP A 81 -0.61 1.53 -8.62
C ASP A 81 -0.41 0.21 -7.86
N ASN A 82 -0.27 0.27 -6.54
CA ASN A 82 -0.14 -0.92 -5.69
C ASN A 82 -1.37 -1.83 -5.80
N ILE A 83 -2.58 -1.26 -5.78
CA ILE A 83 -3.83 -2.02 -5.95
C ILE A 83 -3.88 -2.70 -7.32
N LYS A 84 -3.44 -2.00 -8.38
CA LYS A 84 -3.38 -2.56 -9.73
C LYS A 84 -2.41 -3.74 -9.79
N MET A 85 -1.19 -3.59 -9.24
CA MET A 85 -0.19 -4.66 -9.19
C MET A 85 -0.71 -5.88 -8.42
N LEU A 86 -1.32 -5.68 -7.25
CA LEU A 86 -1.94 -6.76 -6.47
C LEU A 86 -3.03 -7.50 -7.26
N THR A 87 -3.85 -6.76 -7.99
CA THR A 87 -4.91 -7.33 -8.84
C THR A 87 -4.32 -8.19 -9.95
N ASP A 88 -3.26 -7.71 -10.61
CA ASP A 88 -2.57 -8.42 -11.68
C ASP A 88 -1.91 -9.71 -11.16
N ILE A 89 -1.20 -9.64 -10.03
CA ILE A 89 -0.58 -10.80 -9.35
C ILE A 89 -1.65 -11.84 -8.97
N THR A 90 -2.74 -11.40 -8.35
CA THR A 90 -3.84 -12.28 -7.94
C THR A 90 -4.46 -12.99 -9.14
N ASN A 91 -4.64 -12.27 -10.26
CA ASN A 91 -5.15 -12.84 -11.50
C ASN A 91 -4.19 -13.87 -12.11
N GLN A 92 -2.88 -13.60 -12.07
CA GLN A 92 -1.86 -14.54 -12.52
C GLN A 92 -1.86 -15.82 -11.66
N MET A 93 -1.80 -15.69 -10.34
CA MET A 93 -1.82 -16.84 -9.42
C MET A 93 -3.09 -17.70 -9.61
N ASN A 94 -4.24 -17.06 -9.83
CA ASN A 94 -5.50 -17.78 -10.13
C ASN A 94 -5.44 -18.57 -11.44
N ARG A 95 -4.78 -18.03 -12.49
CA ARG A 95 -4.59 -18.73 -13.76
C ARG A 95 -3.64 -19.93 -13.59
N GLU A 96 -2.54 -19.73 -12.86
CA GLU A 96 -1.57 -20.79 -12.57
C GLU A 96 -2.20 -21.93 -11.76
N LEU A 97 -2.96 -21.62 -10.71
CA LEU A 97 -3.68 -22.61 -9.91
C LEU A 97 -4.67 -23.43 -10.77
N LYS A 98 -5.46 -22.76 -11.62
CA LYS A 98 -6.38 -23.43 -12.56
C LYS A 98 -5.62 -24.37 -13.52
N ASN A 99 -4.45 -23.96 -14.00
CA ASN A 99 -3.63 -24.79 -14.88
C ASN A 99 -3.06 -26.01 -14.14
N GLN A 100 -2.55 -25.84 -12.93
CA GLN A 100 -2.07 -26.94 -12.08
C GLN A 100 -3.19 -27.95 -11.77
N MET A 101 -4.40 -27.47 -11.46
CA MET A 101 -5.56 -28.35 -11.23
C MET A 101 -5.94 -29.16 -12.47
N LYS A 102 -5.90 -28.55 -13.67
CA LYS A 102 -6.14 -29.26 -14.94
C LYS A 102 -5.08 -30.32 -15.19
N GLN A 103 -3.79 -29.99 -15.02
CA GLN A 103 -2.69 -30.94 -15.17
C GLN A 103 -2.81 -32.12 -14.21
N LYS A 104 -3.14 -31.85 -12.94
CA LYS A 104 -3.38 -32.90 -11.94
C LYS A 104 -4.54 -33.80 -12.33
N SER A 105 -5.64 -33.24 -12.85
CA SER A 105 -6.78 -34.03 -13.30
C SER A 105 -6.41 -34.97 -14.45
N LEU A 106 -5.68 -34.47 -15.47
CA LEU A 106 -5.20 -35.28 -16.59
C LEU A 106 -4.31 -36.45 -16.12
N LEU A 107 -3.40 -36.19 -15.17
CA LEU A 107 -2.50 -37.21 -14.59
C LEU A 107 -3.23 -38.31 -13.79
N ILE A 108 -4.37 -37.98 -13.17
CA ILE A 108 -5.18 -38.96 -12.42
C ILE A 108 -5.95 -39.86 -13.40
N TYR A 109 -6.50 -39.29 -14.47
CA TYR A 109 -7.29 -40.03 -15.47
C TYR A 109 -6.44 -40.70 -16.57
N SER A 110 -5.13 -40.47 -16.61
CA SER A 110 -4.19 -41.16 -17.50
C SER A 110 -3.56 -42.43 -16.89
N LYS A 111 -4.04 -42.87 -15.72
CA LYS A 111 -3.71 -44.16 -15.09
C LYS A 111 -4.84 -45.14 -15.26
#